data_AF-A0A958H371-F1
#
_entry.id   AF-A0A958H371-F1
#
_cell.length_a   1.000
_cell.length_b   1.000
_cell.length_c   1.000
_cell.angle_alpha   90.00
_cell.angle_beta   90.00
_cell.angle_gamma   90.00
#
_symmetry.space_group_name_H-M   'P 1'
#
loop_
_entity.id
_entity.type
_entity.pdbx_description
1 polymer ?
#
loop_
_entity_poly.entity_id
_entity_poly.type
_entity_poly.pdbx_seq_one_letter_code
_entity_poly.pdbx_strand_id
1 'polypeptide(L)'
;MTQKIPKITETTIRNLSSQQSFDKGQNYFRRGAVREPIRQGDELRGYCEGSGYQPYRVTITLDKTGIKATHCTCPYDWGGICKHRVALLLTWVRQPDRFQTIAPTDELLAGKSQEELIALIKEMLKREPDLARLLELPVQPDRNMPVDLDAFRRQIQYALNQSDGYDYYDYGHASTMATELAAVVDTANRFRDGDDYINAGDIYALVLKEVVPIYQELYDENGDVAIEMQRCAEGLESCFDEGTPNADTRRTWLSALLEATIMDVHMGGIDMAAPADDVIIANATDEEWDWIEARVRRVMGGMNDRYSSWGHEAMINFLARRMEAVGREDGVDDLVLNEGSPQQRAFLLAQRGRFDEAVTIARQHFVELPGLVQQFADALVAAGANEAAEAYMVSQLDTRSRSTCLKW
;
A
#
# COMPACT_ATOMS: atom_id res chain seq x y z
N MET A 1 -25.68 13.00 23.84
CA MET A 1 -25.54 12.29 25.15
C MET A 1 -24.12 12.55 25.62
N THR A 2 -23.92 13.23 26.74
CA THR A 2 -22.57 13.52 27.29
C THR A 2 -21.90 12.21 27.67
N GLN A 3 -21.00 11.72 26.82
CA GLN A 3 -20.25 10.50 27.08
C GLN A 3 -19.39 10.71 28.33
N LYS A 4 -19.51 9.77 29.27
CA LYS A 4 -18.79 9.82 30.56
C LYS A 4 -17.33 9.47 30.29
N ILE A 5 -16.44 10.45 30.46
CA ILE A 5 -14.99 10.24 30.25
C ILE A 5 -14.46 9.21 31.25
N PRO A 6 -13.60 8.27 30.81
CA PRO A 6 -12.97 7.32 31.70
C PRO A 6 -12.10 8.03 32.74
N LYS A 7 -12.11 7.53 33.97
CA LYS A 7 -11.27 8.07 35.03
C LYS A 7 -9.82 7.65 34.79
N ILE A 8 -8.99 8.57 34.30
CA ILE A 8 -7.55 8.35 34.16
C ILE A 8 -6.89 8.51 35.54
N THR A 9 -5.96 7.62 35.86
CA THR A 9 -5.20 7.65 37.13
C THR A 9 -3.73 7.91 36.87
N GLU A 10 -3.01 8.43 37.88
CA GLU A 10 -1.56 8.56 37.78
C GLU A 10 -0.86 7.21 37.58
N THR A 11 -1.38 6.13 38.13
CA THR A 11 -0.88 4.77 37.89
C THR A 11 -0.94 4.41 36.42
N THR A 12 -2.05 4.73 35.75
CA THR A 12 -2.19 4.55 34.30
C THR A 12 -1.10 5.33 33.54
N ILE A 13 -0.86 6.59 33.92
CA ILE A 13 0.17 7.44 33.28
C ILE A 13 1.57 6.85 33.52
N ARG A 14 1.86 6.39 34.74
CA ARG A 14 3.14 5.74 35.08
C ARG A 14 3.36 4.50 34.22
N ASN A 15 2.37 3.62 34.11
CA ASN A 15 2.46 2.38 33.33
C ASN A 15 2.70 2.64 31.82
N LEU A 16 2.24 3.79 31.29
CA LEU A 16 2.45 4.18 29.90
C LEU A 16 3.81 4.81 29.63
N SER A 17 4.61 5.13 30.65
CA SER A 17 5.85 5.90 30.52
C SER A 17 7.03 5.21 31.21
N SER A 18 8.24 5.48 30.73
CA SER A 18 9.42 5.14 31.54
C SER A 18 9.46 6.01 32.80
N GLN A 19 10.09 5.53 33.87
CA GLN A 19 10.25 6.28 35.11
C GLN A 19 10.88 7.67 34.86
N GLN A 20 11.89 7.74 33.98
CA GLN A 20 12.54 8.99 33.62
C GLN A 20 11.58 9.96 32.88
N SER A 21 10.80 9.46 31.92
CA SER A 21 9.80 10.27 31.20
C SER A 21 8.70 10.77 32.15
N PHE A 22 8.27 9.93 33.09
CA PHE A 22 7.30 10.31 34.11
C PHE A 22 7.83 11.45 34.99
N ASP A 23 9.05 11.32 35.53
CA ASP A 23 9.64 12.32 36.43
C ASP A 23 9.90 13.65 35.73
N LYS A 24 10.34 13.60 34.47
CA LYS A 24 10.41 14.79 33.61
C LYS A 24 9.00 15.37 33.40
N GLY A 25 8.01 14.57 33.07
CA GLY A 25 6.62 15.03 32.89
C GLY A 25 6.06 15.72 34.13
N GLN A 26 6.35 15.20 35.33
CA GLN A 26 6.00 15.86 36.60
C GLN A 26 6.65 17.22 36.75
N ASN A 27 7.91 17.38 36.34
CA ASN A 27 8.58 18.69 36.33
C ASN A 27 7.91 19.67 35.38
N TYR A 28 7.51 19.22 34.18
CA TYR A 28 6.83 20.06 33.20
C TYR A 28 5.43 20.47 33.68
N PHE A 29 4.68 19.54 34.27
CA PHE A 29 3.42 19.84 34.94
C PHE A 29 3.59 20.91 36.04
N ARG A 30 4.56 20.71 36.95
CA ARG A 30 4.83 21.66 38.06
C ARG A 30 5.22 23.06 37.60
N ARG A 31 5.90 23.16 36.44
CA ARG A 31 6.27 24.44 35.82
C ARG A 31 5.13 25.10 35.06
N GLY A 32 3.98 24.44 34.92
CA GLY A 32 2.87 24.94 34.11
C GLY A 32 3.18 24.97 32.61
N ALA A 33 4.04 24.07 32.12
CA ALA A 33 4.52 24.05 30.73
C ALA A 33 3.43 23.74 29.70
N VAL A 34 2.26 23.25 30.14
CA VAL A 34 1.10 23.02 29.28
C VAL A 34 0.30 24.32 29.16
N ARG A 35 0.20 24.80 27.92
CA ARG A 35 -0.56 25.97 27.49
C ARG A 35 -1.82 25.53 26.76
N GLU A 36 -2.87 26.33 26.95
CA GLU A 36 -4.17 26.17 26.27
C GLU A 36 -4.71 24.72 26.29
N PRO A 37 -4.79 24.07 27.48
CA PRO A 37 -5.35 22.74 27.54
C PRO A 37 -6.83 22.80 27.17
N ILE A 38 -7.22 22.01 26.17
CA ILE A 38 -8.57 21.93 25.63
C ILE A 38 -9.04 20.50 25.77
N ARG A 39 -10.31 20.34 26.17
CA ARG A 39 -11.04 19.09 26.02
C ARG A 39 -12.07 19.29 24.94
N GLN A 40 -11.99 18.52 23.87
CA GLN A 40 -12.98 18.53 22.79
C GLN A 40 -13.52 17.11 22.58
N GLY A 41 -14.75 16.87 22.99
CA GLY A 41 -15.31 15.51 23.00
C GLY A 41 -14.52 14.55 23.91
N ASP A 42 -13.97 13.50 23.31
CA ASP A 42 -13.10 12.47 23.90
C ASP A 42 -11.60 12.77 23.72
N GLU A 43 -11.24 13.93 23.16
CA GLU A 43 -9.85 14.31 22.95
C GLU A 43 -9.38 15.38 23.95
N LEU A 44 -8.17 15.19 24.48
CA LEU A 44 -7.44 16.19 25.24
C LEU A 44 -6.32 16.75 24.38
N ARG A 45 -6.29 18.07 24.21
CA ARG A 45 -5.30 18.80 23.42
C ARG A 45 -4.56 19.81 24.29
N GLY A 46 -3.34 20.14 23.90
CA GLY A 46 -2.63 21.29 24.45
C GLY A 46 -1.25 21.46 23.82
N TYR A 47 -0.64 22.60 24.10
CA TYR A 47 0.72 22.91 23.68
C TYR A 47 1.66 22.77 24.88
N CYS A 48 2.62 21.88 24.80
CA CYS A 48 3.62 21.71 25.85
C CYS A 48 4.93 22.38 25.45
N GLU A 49 5.35 23.37 26.22
CA GLU A 49 6.70 23.94 26.10
C GLU A 49 7.74 22.82 26.25
N GLY A 50 8.89 22.98 25.58
CA GLY A 50 9.91 21.95 25.45
C GLY A 50 11.26 22.52 25.05
N SER A 51 12.12 21.68 24.49
CA SER A 51 13.42 22.08 23.94
C SER A 51 13.33 22.72 22.56
N GLY A 52 12.20 22.57 21.86
CA GLY A 52 11.95 23.20 20.57
C GLY A 52 11.62 24.69 20.72
N TYR A 53 11.84 25.45 19.64
CA TYR A 53 11.48 26.87 19.57
C TYR A 53 9.96 27.09 19.69
N GLN A 54 9.18 26.25 19.00
CA GLN A 54 7.73 26.21 19.15
C GLN A 54 7.32 25.14 20.18
N PRO A 55 6.28 25.39 21.00
CA PRO A 55 5.69 24.38 21.86
C PRO A 55 5.24 23.14 21.06
N TYR A 56 5.43 21.96 21.63
CA TYR A 56 5.00 20.70 21.01
C TYR A 56 3.49 20.55 21.14
N ARG A 57 2.82 20.17 20.05
CA ARG A 57 1.39 19.83 20.04
C ARG A 57 1.23 18.45 20.67
N VAL A 58 0.32 18.33 21.62
CA VAL A 58 0.03 17.08 22.34
C VAL A 58 -1.45 16.77 22.21
N THR A 59 -1.75 15.54 21.80
CA THR A 59 -3.11 15.02 21.64
C THR A 59 -3.22 13.68 22.37
N ILE A 60 -4.26 13.51 23.18
CA ILE A 60 -4.64 12.25 23.82
C ILE A 60 -6.08 11.93 23.41
N THR A 61 -6.27 10.79 22.74
CA THR A 61 -7.59 10.28 22.39
C THR A 61 -8.04 9.30 23.45
N LEU A 62 -9.24 9.52 24.00
CA LEU A 62 -9.85 8.66 25.01
C LEU A 62 -10.91 7.76 24.37
N ASP A 63 -11.23 6.66 25.03
CA ASP A 63 -12.39 5.84 24.69
C ASP A 63 -13.18 5.46 25.95
N LYS A 64 -14.09 4.49 25.87
CA LYS A 64 -14.89 4.05 27.02
C LYS A 64 -14.06 3.39 28.13
N THR A 65 -12.87 2.89 27.80
CA THR A 65 -12.01 2.10 28.70
C THR A 65 -10.83 2.89 29.25
N GLY A 66 -10.36 3.94 28.55
CA GLY A 66 -9.22 4.73 29.00
C GLY A 66 -8.59 5.57 27.90
N ILE A 67 -7.26 5.53 27.83
CA ILE A 67 -6.47 6.20 26.79
C ILE A 67 -6.37 5.23 25.60
N LYS A 68 -6.96 5.61 24.46
CA LYS A 68 -6.91 4.83 23.22
C LYS A 68 -5.63 5.08 22.45
N ALA A 69 -5.26 6.36 22.30
CA ALA A 69 -4.08 6.76 21.53
C ALA A 69 -3.45 8.01 22.14
N THR A 70 -2.15 8.20 21.86
CA THR A 70 -1.42 9.40 22.26
C THR A 70 -0.50 9.84 21.13
N HIS A 71 -0.51 11.13 20.84
CA HIS A 71 0.37 11.73 19.84
C HIS A 71 1.07 12.98 20.42
N CYS A 72 2.32 13.19 20.02
CA CYS A 72 3.04 14.41 20.33
C CYS A 72 4.07 14.68 19.24
N THR A 73 4.15 15.94 18.78
CA THR A 73 5.05 16.36 17.71
C THR A 73 6.53 16.43 18.13
N CYS A 74 6.91 15.88 19.29
CA CYS A 74 8.31 15.85 19.72
C CYS A 74 9.05 14.63 19.16
N PRO A 75 10.36 14.72 18.88
CA PRO A 75 11.14 13.64 18.26
C PRO A 75 11.50 12.52 19.26
N TYR A 76 10.64 12.25 20.23
CA TYR A 76 10.89 11.22 21.25
C TYR A 76 10.42 9.87 20.73
N ASP A 77 11.33 8.90 20.67
CA ASP A 77 11.05 7.52 20.27
C ASP A 77 11.69 6.46 21.21
N TRP A 78 11.91 6.82 22.47
CA TRP A 78 12.66 5.98 23.43
C TRP A 78 11.76 5.05 24.26
N GLY A 79 10.63 4.60 23.68
CA GLY A 79 9.64 3.76 24.35
C GLY A 79 8.74 4.49 25.36
N GLY A 80 7.48 4.03 25.44
CA GLY A 80 6.44 4.67 26.24
C GLY A 80 6.10 6.09 25.80
N ILE A 81 5.30 6.79 26.60
CA ILE A 81 4.92 8.17 26.31
C ILE A 81 5.98 9.18 26.77
N CYS A 82 6.18 10.21 25.96
CA CYS A 82 7.15 11.28 26.26
C CYS A 82 6.69 12.15 27.43
N LYS A 83 7.64 12.89 28.01
CA LYS A 83 7.38 13.87 29.11
C LYS A 83 6.25 14.88 28.82
N HIS A 84 6.03 15.27 27.56
CA HIS A 84 4.98 16.23 27.19
C HIS A 84 3.59 15.60 27.31
N ARG A 85 3.44 14.37 26.82
CA ARG A 85 2.21 13.56 26.97
C ARG A 85 1.91 13.31 28.45
N VAL A 86 2.93 12.95 29.24
CA VAL A 86 2.80 12.83 30.70
C VAL A 86 2.33 14.14 31.32
N ALA A 87 2.92 15.29 30.95
CA ALA A 87 2.57 16.59 31.52
C ALA A 87 1.11 16.97 31.23
N LEU A 88 0.61 16.75 30.01
CA LEU A 88 -0.79 17.00 29.66
C LEU A 88 -1.73 16.08 30.47
N LEU A 89 -1.43 14.79 30.54
CA LEU A 89 -2.22 13.81 31.31
C LEU A 89 -2.23 14.13 32.81
N LEU A 90 -1.10 14.53 33.39
CA LEU A 90 -1.04 14.98 34.78
C LEU A 90 -1.83 16.27 34.99
N THR A 91 -1.82 17.19 34.02
CA THR A 91 -2.66 18.38 34.05
C THR A 91 -4.13 18.00 34.08
N TRP A 92 -4.55 17.03 33.27
CA TRP A 92 -5.93 16.52 33.25
C TRP A 92 -6.32 15.86 34.58
N VAL A 93 -5.48 14.99 35.12
CA VAL A 93 -5.78 14.24 36.35
C VAL A 93 -5.81 15.13 37.59
N ARG A 94 -4.86 16.09 37.71
CA ARG A 94 -4.68 16.90 38.91
C ARG A 94 -5.39 18.25 38.85
N GLN A 95 -5.58 18.80 37.65
CA GLN A 95 -6.14 20.13 37.41
C GLN A 95 -7.14 20.10 36.24
N PRO A 96 -8.18 19.25 36.27
CA PRO A 96 -9.13 19.12 35.17
C PRO A 96 -9.82 20.45 34.82
N ASP A 97 -10.04 21.32 35.81
CA ASP A 97 -10.69 22.63 35.63
C ASP A 97 -9.88 23.60 34.77
N ARG A 98 -8.59 23.33 34.51
CA ARG A 98 -7.80 24.12 33.56
C ARG A 98 -8.22 23.88 32.11
N PHE A 99 -8.84 22.75 31.81
CA PHE A 99 -9.22 22.40 30.45
C PHE A 99 -10.45 23.17 30.02
N GLN A 100 -10.31 23.99 28.98
CA GLN A 100 -11.45 24.57 28.31
C GLN A 100 -12.23 23.45 27.61
N THR A 101 -13.48 23.23 28.01
CA THR A 101 -14.34 22.26 27.34
C THR A 101 -14.97 22.91 26.13
N ILE A 102 -14.67 22.36 24.96
CA ILE A 102 -15.23 22.76 23.67
C ILE A 102 -16.16 21.64 23.22
N ALA A 103 -17.31 22.00 22.65
CA ALA A 103 -18.21 21.01 22.07
C ALA A 103 -17.49 20.24 20.94
N PRO A 104 -17.81 18.96 20.72
CA PRO A 104 -17.34 18.21 19.57
C PRO A 104 -17.54 19.00 18.27
N THR A 105 -16.63 18.85 17.32
CA THR A 105 -16.70 19.55 16.03
C THR A 105 -18.06 19.33 15.36
N ASP A 106 -18.58 18.11 15.37
CA ASP A 106 -19.87 17.77 14.77
C ASP A 106 -21.04 18.53 15.41
N GLU A 107 -21.02 18.73 16.74
CA GLU A 107 -22.04 19.53 17.44
C GLU A 107 -21.92 21.02 17.09
N LEU A 108 -20.69 21.54 16.98
CA LEU A 108 -20.44 22.92 16.57
C LEU A 108 -20.88 23.18 15.13
N LEU A 109 -20.70 22.21 14.23
CA LEU A 109 -21.12 22.30 12.83
C LEU A 109 -22.64 22.12 12.68
N ALA A 110 -23.24 21.17 13.40
CA ALA A 110 -24.68 20.93 13.37
C ALA A 110 -25.51 22.13 13.87
N GLY A 111 -24.92 22.98 14.72
CA GLY A 111 -25.55 24.21 15.20
C GLY A 111 -25.51 25.39 14.22
N LYS A 112 -24.89 25.25 13.04
CA LYS A 112 -24.73 26.34 12.06
C LYS A 112 -25.76 26.25 10.94
N SER A 113 -26.19 27.42 10.43
CA SER A 113 -26.99 27.45 9.21
C SER A 113 -26.15 27.10 7.97
N GLN A 114 -26.81 26.77 6.87
CA GLN A 114 -26.13 26.51 5.59
C GLN A 114 -25.28 27.71 5.15
N GLU A 115 -25.78 28.94 5.30
CA GLU A 115 -25.07 30.17 4.94
C GLU A 115 -23.82 30.37 5.81
N GLU A 116 -23.91 30.09 7.10
CA GLU A 116 -22.77 30.16 8.03
C GLU A 116 -21.70 29.11 7.69
N LEU A 117 -22.12 27.89 7.33
CA LEU A 117 -21.21 26.83 6.89
C LEU A 117 -20.49 27.22 5.60
N ILE A 118 -21.22 27.73 4.59
CA ILE A 118 -20.62 28.21 3.33
C ILE A 118 -19.65 29.36 3.60
N ALA A 119 -20.00 30.31 4.48
CA ALA A 119 -19.12 31.41 4.85
C ALA A 119 -17.84 30.92 5.55
N LEU A 120 -17.96 29.93 6.45
CA LEU A 120 -16.83 29.31 7.13
C LEU A 120 -15.91 28.59 6.13
N ILE A 121 -16.48 27.79 5.22
CA ILE A 121 -15.71 27.10 4.16
C ILE A 121 -14.98 28.11 3.29
N LYS A 122 -15.64 29.19 2.84
CA LYS A 122 -14.99 30.25 2.07
C LYS A 122 -13.82 30.89 2.83
N GLU A 123 -13.95 31.07 4.14
CA GLU A 123 -12.86 31.62 4.96
C GLU A 123 -11.72 30.63 5.15
N MET A 124 -12.01 29.33 5.28
CA MET A 124 -10.99 28.28 5.29
C MET A 124 -10.24 28.21 3.96
N LEU A 125 -10.95 28.27 2.83
CA LEU A 125 -10.36 28.28 1.49
C LEU A 125 -9.51 29.52 1.20
N LYS A 126 -9.81 30.67 1.81
CA LYS A 126 -8.90 31.83 1.69
C LYS A 126 -7.57 31.62 2.40
N ARG A 127 -7.56 30.81 3.47
CA ARG A 127 -6.35 30.51 4.24
C ARG A 127 -5.54 29.40 3.60
N GLU A 128 -6.23 28.41 3.05
CA GLU A 128 -5.66 27.27 2.32
C GLU A 128 -6.31 27.16 0.93
N PRO A 129 -5.88 27.98 -0.06
CA PRO A 129 -6.50 28.04 -1.39
C PRO A 129 -6.52 26.71 -2.14
N ASP A 130 -5.51 25.88 -1.93
CA ASP A 130 -5.37 24.57 -2.59
C ASP A 130 -6.52 23.61 -2.25
N LEU A 131 -7.17 23.78 -1.10
CA LEU A 131 -8.34 22.97 -0.72
C LEU A 131 -9.56 23.26 -1.60
N ALA A 132 -9.55 24.30 -2.44
CA ALA A 132 -10.66 24.63 -3.33
C ALA A 132 -10.98 23.49 -4.32
N ARG A 133 -9.98 22.67 -4.69
CA ARG A 133 -10.19 21.48 -5.53
C ARG A 133 -11.17 20.48 -4.93
N LEU A 134 -11.28 20.42 -3.60
CA LEU A 134 -12.18 19.50 -2.90
C LEU A 134 -13.66 19.85 -3.16
N LEU A 135 -13.97 21.07 -3.60
CA LEU A 135 -15.32 21.47 -3.99
C LEU A 135 -15.79 20.77 -5.27
N GLU A 136 -14.87 20.23 -6.08
CA GLU A 136 -15.20 19.52 -7.32
C GLU A 136 -15.61 18.06 -7.06
N LEU A 137 -15.32 17.51 -5.87
CA LEU A 137 -15.72 16.14 -5.55
C LEU A 137 -17.12 16.07 -4.93
N PRO A 138 -17.88 15.02 -5.27
CA PRO A 138 -19.11 14.72 -4.55
C PRO A 138 -18.79 14.27 -3.12
N VAL A 139 -19.24 15.07 -2.15
CA VAL A 139 -19.15 14.72 -0.71
C VAL A 139 -20.12 13.57 -0.38
N GLN A 140 -21.30 13.57 -1.00
CA GLN A 140 -22.26 12.48 -0.95
C GLN A 140 -22.69 12.15 -2.38
N PRO A 141 -22.05 11.17 -3.02
CA PRO A 141 -22.48 10.74 -4.35
C PRO A 141 -23.88 10.12 -4.30
N ASP A 142 -24.70 10.45 -5.30
CA ASP A 142 -25.95 9.77 -5.61
C ASP A 142 -25.73 8.92 -6.86
N ARG A 143 -26.36 7.75 -6.95
CA ARG A 143 -26.25 6.79 -8.06
C ARG A 143 -26.59 7.40 -9.43
N ASN A 144 -27.38 8.48 -9.45
CA ASN A 144 -27.75 9.18 -10.68
C ASN A 144 -26.86 10.40 -10.97
N MET A 145 -25.85 10.67 -10.15
CA MET A 145 -24.95 11.80 -10.35
C MET A 145 -23.97 11.50 -11.48
N PRO A 146 -23.93 12.33 -12.55
CA PRO A 146 -22.86 12.21 -13.54
C PRO A 146 -21.51 12.45 -12.87
N VAL A 147 -20.60 11.50 -13.01
CA VAL A 147 -19.23 11.63 -12.50
C VAL A 147 -18.37 12.33 -13.54
N ASP A 148 -17.78 13.46 -13.16
CA ASP A 148 -16.74 14.13 -13.94
C ASP A 148 -15.38 13.49 -13.60
N LEU A 149 -14.99 12.47 -14.37
CA LEU A 149 -13.68 11.82 -14.21
C LEU A 149 -12.51 12.79 -14.43
N ASP A 150 -12.69 13.92 -15.12
CA ASP A 150 -11.63 14.92 -15.27
C ASP A 150 -11.38 15.68 -13.95
N ALA A 151 -12.42 15.86 -13.10
CA ALA A 151 -12.25 16.40 -11.75
C ALA A 151 -11.40 15.46 -10.89
N PHE A 152 -11.70 14.17 -10.91
CA PHE A 152 -10.89 13.16 -10.23
C PHE A 152 -9.46 13.12 -10.75
N ARG A 153 -9.26 13.17 -12.08
CA ARG A 153 -7.93 13.23 -12.68
C ARG A 153 -7.14 14.45 -12.20
N ARG A 154 -7.75 15.63 -12.15
CA ARG A 154 -7.10 16.85 -11.63
C ARG A 154 -6.65 16.68 -10.18
N GLN A 155 -7.43 16.00 -9.35
CA GLN A 155 -7.05 15.74 -7.96
C GLN A 155 -5.92 14.74 -7.81
N ILE A 156 -5.97 13.64 -8.58
CA ILE A 156 -4.88 12.67 -8.62
C ILE A 156 -3.61 13.38 -9.07
N GLN A 157 -3.66 14.11 -10.18
CA GLN A 157 -2.51 14.87 -10.68
C GLN A 157 -1.99 15.92 -9.69
N TYR A 158 -2.86 16.57 -8.91
CA TYR A 158 -2.41 17.42 -7.81
C TYR A 158 -1.60 16.64 -6.78
N ALA A 159 -2.08 15.46 -6.36
CA ALA A 159 -1.36 14.58 -5.42
C ALA A 159 0.00 14.17 -5.98
N LEU A 160 0.07 13.82 -7.27
CA LEU A 160 1.31 13.43 -7.93
C LEU A 160 2.32 14.60 -8.03
N ASN A 161 1.84 15.83 -8.24
CA ASN A 161 2.67 17.01 -8.45
C ASN A 161 3.05 17.75 -7.15
N GLN A 162 2.64 17.28 -5.97
CA GLN A 162 3.15 17.83 -4.69
C GLN A 162 4.67 17.59 -4.49
N SER A 163 5.33 16.89 -5.41
CA SER A 163 6.73 16.47 -5.37
C SER A 163 7.77 17.55 -5.76
N ASP A 164 7.41 18.82 -5.97
CA ASP A 164 8.37 19.85 -6.40
C ASP A 164 9.31 20.37 -5.27
N GLY A 165 9.33 19.70 -4.12
CA GLY A 165 10.29 19.94 -3.05
C GLY A 165 11.55 19.09 -3.23
N TYR A 166 12.62 19.68 -3.78
CA TYR A 166 13.99 19.14 -3.84
C TYR A 166 14.60 18.91 -2.43
N ASP A 167 13.98 18.10 -1.57
CA ASP A 167 14.59 17.66 -0.32
C ASP A 167 14.85 16.16 -0.40
N TYR A 168 16.12 15.82 -0.60
CA TYR A 168 16.66 14.46 -0.73
C TYR A 168 16.41 13.57 0.51
N TYR A 169 15.76 14.10 1.55
CA TYR A 169 15.39 13.44 2.78
C TYR A 169 13.88 13.49 3.10
N ASP A 170 13.02 13.88 2.15
CA ASP A 170 11.58 13.93 2.40
C ASP A 170 10.92 12.53 2.25
N TYR A 171 11.08 11.74 3.32
CA TYR A 171 10.36 10.49 3.55
C TYR A 171 8.83 10.68 3.68
N GLY A 172 8.31 11.93 3.66
CA GLY A 172 6.89 12.25 3.81
C GLY A 172 6.13 12.40 2.49
N HIS A 173 6.80 12.37 1.34
CA HIS A 173 6.17 12.56 0.03
C HIS A 173 5.13 11.47 -0.29
N ALA A 174 5.53 10.19 -0.19
CA ALA A 174 4.62 9.07 -0.42
C ALA A 174 3.42 9.10 0.53
N SER A 175 3.65 9.43 1.80
CA SER A 175 2.58 9.53 2.81
C SER A 175 1.58 10.67 2.51
N THR A 176 2.08 11.81 2.04
CA THR A 176 1.22 12.94 1.65
C THR A 176 0.43 12.60 0.38
N MET A 177 1.09 12.01 -0.62
CA MET A 177 0.43 11.53 -1.83
C MET A 177 -0.65 10.49 -1.50
N ALA A 178 -0.34 9.50 -0.67
CA ALA A 178 -1.27 8.47 -0.22
C ALA A 178 -2.48 9.08 0.50
N THR A 179 -2.28 10.11 1.34
CA THR A 179 -3.40 10.80 2.00
C THR A 179 -4.37 11.43 0.99
N GLU A 180 -3.84 12.02 -0.08
CA GLU A 180 -4.65 12.63 -1.14
C GLU A 180 -5.33 11.58 -2.03
N LEU A 181 -4.62 10.50 -2.37
CA LEU A 181 -5.18 9.36 -3.08
C LEU A 181 -6.29 8.67 -2.27
N ALA A 182 -6.10 8.52 -0.96
CA ALA A 182 -7.08 7.94 -0.06
C ALA A 182 -8.41 8.71 -0.08
N ALA A 183 -8.39 10.04 -0.18
CA ALA A 183 -9.61 10.84 -0.30
C ALA A 183 -10.38 10.55 -1.63
N VAL A 184 -9.66 10.33 -2.72
CA VAL A 184 -10.23 9.92 -4.01
C VAL A 184 -10.80 8.50 -3.91
N VAL A 185 -10.03 7.56 -3.37
CA VAL A 185 -10.44 6.15 -3.17
C VAL A 185 -11.64 6.04 -2.23
N ASP A 186 -11.70 6.83 -1.16
CA ASP A 186 -12.85 6.92 -0.26
C ASP A 186 -14.10 7.43 -0.96
N THR A 187 -13.93 8.30 -1.95
CA THR A 187 -15.06 8.76 -2.78
C THR A 187 -15.57 7.64 -3.68
N ALA A 188 -14.67 6.87 -4.30
CA ALA A 188 -15.04 5.67 -5.06
C ALA A 188 -15.75 4.63 -4.17
N ASN A 189 -15.25 4.40 -2.94
CA ASN A 189 -15.90 3.53 -1.95
C ASN A 189 -17.33 4.00 -1.65
N ARG A 190 -17.58 5.31 -1.52
CA ARG A 190 -18.94 5.83 -1.32
C ARG A 190 -19.87 5.57 -2.51
N PHE A 191 -19.37 5.61 -3.74
CA PHE A 191 -20.16 5.20 -4.91
C PHE A 191 -20.47 3.71 -4.87
N ARG A 192 -19.48 2.86 -4.56
CA ARG A 192 -19.64 1.41 -4.44
C ARG A 192 -20.66 1.05 -3.35
N ASP A 193 -20.53 1.65 -2.17
CA ASP A 193 -21.42 1.44 -1.02
C ASP A 193 -22.86 1.97 -1.29
N GLY A 194 -23.03 2.80 -2.33
CA GLY A 194 -24.30 3.27 -2.86
C GLY A 194 -24.82 2.48 -4.08
N ASP A 195 -24.28 1.29 -4.34
CA ASP A 195 -24.59 0.39 -5.47
C ASP A 195 -24.30 1.00 -6.86
N ASP A 196 -23.41 1.99 -6.93
CA ASP A 196 -22.94 2.60 -8.17
C ASP A 196 -21.55 2.09 -8.55
N TYR A 197 -21.50 0.80 -8.88
CA TYR A 197 -20.28 0.07 -9.22
C TYR A 197 -19.58 0.58 -10.49
N ILE A 198 -20.31 1.21 -11.41
CA ILE A 198 -19.73 1.72 -12.66
C ILE A 198 -18.87 2.96 -12.36
N ASN A 199 -19.44 3.93 -11.65
CA ASN A 199 -18.70 5.14 -11.28
C ASN A 199 -17.57 4.82 -10.28
N ALA A 200 -17.81 3.92 -9.33
CA ALA A 200 -16.76 3.46 -8.42
C ALA A 200 -15.58 2.82 -9.19
N GLY A 201 -15.87 1.86 -10.08
CA GLY A 201 -14.87 1.18 -10.88
C GLY A 201 -14.09 2.12 -11.80
N ASP A 202 -14.76 3.09 -12.44
CA ASP A 202 -14.08 4.07 -13.28
C ASP A 202 -13.11 4.95 -12.49
N ILE A 203 -13.43 5.31 -11.24
CA ILE A 203 -12.53 6.06 -10.37
C ILE A 203 -11.35 5.19 -9.91
N TYR A 204 -11.58 3.94 -9.47
CA TYR A 204 -10.48 3.02 -9.10
C TYR A 204 -9.52 2.78 -10.28
N ALA A 205 -10.07 2.51 -11.47
CA ALA A 205 -9.27 2.31 -12.68
C ALA A 205 -8.49 3.57 -13.07
N LEU A 206 -9.08 4.77 -12.86
CA LEU A 206 -8.40 6.03 -13.09
C LEU A 206 -7.22 6.23 -12.13
N VAL A 207 -7.38 5.93 -10.84
CA VAL A 207 -6.26 5.99 -9.87
C VAL A 207 -5.13 5.09 -10.31
N LEU A 208 -5.43 3.82 -10.62
CA LEU A 208 -4.41 2.87 -11.09
C LEU A 208 -3.70 3.40 -12.34
N LYS A 209 -4.46 3.87 -13.33
CA LYS A 209 -3.93 4.36 -14.61
C LYS A 209 -2.98 5.55 -14.46
N GLU A 210 -3.25 6.46 -13.53
CA GLU A 210 -2.46 7.69 -13.36
C GLU A 210 -1.25 7.46 -12.45
N VAL A 211 -1.34 6.55 -11.47
CA VAL A 211 -0.27 6.30 -10.48
C VAL A 211 0.75 5.26 -10.97
N VAL A 212 0.31 4.18 -11.64
CA VAL A 212 1.22 3.11 -12.13
C VAL A 212 2.42 3.65 -12.93
N PRO A 213 2.26 4.58 -13.90
CA PRO A 213 3.36 5.02 -14.74
C PRO A 213 4.49 5.74 -13.98
N ILE A 214 4.19 6.36 -12.85
CA ILE A 214 5.18 7.12 -12.07
C ILE A 214 5.73 6.31 -10.89
N TYR A 215 5.12 5.16 -10.57
CA TYR A 215 5.39 4.45 -9.32
C TYR A 215 6.85 4.04 -9.16
N GLN A 216 7.53 3.70 -10.26
CA GLN A 216 8.95 3.37 -10.25
C GLN A 216 9.85 4.52 -9.76
N GLU A 217 9.39 5.76 -9.90
CA GLU A 217 10.09 6.97 -9.46
C GLU A 217 9.72 7.37 -8.03
N LEU A 218 8.70 6.73 -7.44
CA LEU A 218 8.23 6.99 -6.09
C LEU A 218 9.05 6.23 -5.04
N TYR A 219 9.42 6.95 -3.99
CA TYR A 219 10.06 6.35 -2.81
C TYR A 219 9.00 5.93 -1.78
N ASP A 220 8.30 4.84 -2.06
CA ASP A 220 7.22 4.31 -1.21
C ASP A 220 7.68 3.16 -0.29
N GLU A 221 8.73 3.40 0.52
CA GLU A 221 9.28 2.36 1.40
C GLU A 221 8.28 1.81 2.43
N ASN A 222 7.33 2.64 2.85
CA ASN A 222 6.30 2.24 3.81
C ASN A 222 5.09 1.56 3.15
N GLY A 223 5.01 1.57 1.81
CA GLY A 223 3.86 1.07 1.07
C GLY A 223 2.60 1.91 1.23
N ASP A 224 2.71 3.19 1.59
CA ASP A 224 1.55 4.06 1.82
C ASP A 224 0.75 4.23 0.52
N VAL A 225 1.43 4.38 -0.63
CA VAL A 225 0.79 4.46 -1.95
C VAL A 225 0.35 3.07 -2.41
N ALA A 226 1.16 2.03 -2.19
CA ALA A 226 0.81 0.63 -2.47
C ALA A 226 -0.52 0.22 -1.82
N ILE A 227 -0.78 0.63 -0.58
CA ILE A 227 -2.04 0.37 0.12
C ILE A 227 -3.24 0.95 -0.65
N GLU A 228 -3.14 2.18 -1.15
CA GLU A 228 -4.21 2.80 -1.92
C GLU A 228 -4.42 2.14 -3.28
N MET A 229 -3.35 1.66 -3.90
CA MET A 229 -3.39 0.88 -5.14
C MET A 229 -4.04 -0.49 -4.95
N GLN A 230 -3.73 -1.19 -3.85
CA GLN A 230 -4.41 -2.42 -3.43
C GLN A 230 -5.91 -2.19 -3.22
N ARG A 231 -6.28 -1.12 -2.50
CA ARG A 231 -7.69 -0.74 -2.28
C ARG A 231 -8.44 -0.51 -3.61
N CYS A 232 -7.76 0.01 -4.63
CA CYS A 232 -8.33 0.14 -5.97
C CYS A 232 -8.55 -1.20 -6.66
N ALA A 233 -7.59 -2.14 -6.56
CA ALA A 233 -7.72 -3.47 -7.13
C ALA A 233 -8.88 -4.27 -6.47
N GLU A 234 -8.95 -4.27 -5.13
CA GLU A 234 -10.05 -4.88 -4.37
C GLU A 234 -11.41 -4.20 -4.67
N GLY A 235 -11.40 -2.88 -4.84
CA GLY A 235 -12.56 -2.11 -5.25
C GLY A 235 -13.07 -2.52 -6.63
N LEU A 236 -12.16 -2.72 -7.59
CA LEU A 236 -12.49 -3.19 -8.93
C LEU A 236 -13.01 -4.63 -8.94
N GLU A 237 -12.48 -5.52 -8.10
CA GLU A 237 -13.02 -6.87 -7.90
C GLU A 237 -14.50 -6.80 -7.53
N SER A 238 -14.83 -6.02 -6.50
CA SER A 238 -16.22 -5.81 -6.07
C SER A 238 -17.10 -5.25 -7.19
N CYS A 239 -16.55 -4.37 -8.02
CA CYS A 239 -17.28 -3.78 -9.15
C CYS A 239 -17.51 -4.77 -10.31
N PHE A 240 -16.64 -5.76 -10.49
CA PHE A 240 -16.88 -6.87 -11.43
C PHE A 240 -17.92 -7.85 -10.89
N ASP A 241 -17.89 -8.16 -9.58
CA ASP A 241 -18.78 -9.13 -8.94
C ASP A 241 -20.23 -8.65 -8.86
N GLU A 242 -20.43 -7.40 -8.43
CA GLU A 242 -21.76 -6.83 -8.14
C GLU A 242 -22.28 -5.93 -9.28
N GLY A 243 -21.36 -5.40 -10.10
CA GLY A 243 -21.68 -4.50 -11.20
C GLY A 243 -21.99 -5.21 -12.52
N THR A 244 -22.54 -4.46 -13.47
CA THR A 244 -22.73 -4.92 -14.87
C THR A 244 -22.08 -3.96 -15.86
N PRO A 245 -20.74 -3.83 -15.86
CA PRO A 245 -20.03 -2.94 -16.77
C PRO A 245 -20.18 -3.41 -18.23
N ASN A 246 -20.29 -2.45 -19.15
CA ASN A 246 -20.27 -2.73 -20.59
C ASN A 246 -18.84 -3.10 -21.06
N ALA A 247 -18.70 -3.52 -22.32
CA ALA A 247 -17.41 -3.96 -22.87
C ALA A 247 -16.30 -2.89 -22.81
N ASP A 248 -16.62 -1.62 -23.04
CA ASP A 248 -15.64 -0.53 -23.03
C ASP A 248 -15.16 -0.23 -21.60
N THR A 249 -16.08 -0.24 -20.64
CA THR A 249 -15.80 -0.09 -19.21
C THR A 249 -14.94 -1.27 -18.72
N ARG A 250 -15.34 -2.50 -19.01
CA ARG A 250 -14.56 -3.71 -18.69
C ARG A 250 -13.15 -3.65 -19.28
N ARG A 251 -13.03 -3.24 -20.55
CA ARG A 251 -11.73 -3.06 -21.21
C ARG A 251 -10.85 -2.07 -20.47
N THR A 252 -11.42 -0.97 -20.01
CA THR A 252 -10.70 0.07 -19.26
C THR A 252 -10.19 -0.48 -17.92
N TRP A 253 -11.06 -1.13 -17.15
CA TRP A 253 -10.71 -1.69 -15.85
C TRP A 253 -9.66 -2.79 -15.94
N LEU A 254 -9.85 -3.76 -16.84
CA LEU A 254 -8.88 -4.83 -17.08
C LEU A 254 -7.53 -4.29 -17.56
N SER A 255 -7.53 -3.24 -18.38
CA SER A 255 -6.27 -2.62 -18.84
C SER A 255 -5.53 -1.95 -17.67
N ALA A 256 -6.24 -1.27 -16.77
CA ALA A 256 -5.62 -0.64 -15.60
C ALA A 256 -5.01 -1.68 -14.64
N LEU A 257 -5.75 -2.75 -14.33
CA LEU A 257 -5.25 -3.88 -13.52
C LEU A 257 -4.05 -4.56 -14.18
N LEU A 258 -4.09 -4.76 -15.50
CA LEU A 258 -3.02 -5.42 -16.23
C LEU A 258 -1.73 -4.61 -16.22
N GLU A 259 -1.80 -3.30 -16.45
CA GLU A 259 -0.60 -2.45 -16.37
C GLU A 259 -0.07 -2.37 -14.93
N ALA A 260 -0.93 -2.40 -13.91
CA ALA A 260 -0.50 -2.50 -12.52
C ALA A 260 0.23 -3.84 -12.24
N THR A 261 -0.31 -4.96 -12.73
CA THR A 261 0.31 -6.29 -12.63
C THR A 261 1.68 -6.33 -13.34
N ILE A 262 1.76 -5.75 -14.54
CA ILE A 262 3.01 -5.67 -15.31
C ILE A 262 4.04 -4.81 -14.59
N MET A 263 3.64 -3.69 -13.98
CA MET A 263 4.54 -2.83 -13.22
C MET A 263 5.01 -3.50 -11.93
N ASP A 264 4.12 -4.17 -11.20
CA ASP A 264 4.50 -4.97 -10.03
C ASP A 264 5.57 -6.02 -10.39
N VAL A 265 5.32 -6.73 -11.50
CA VAL A 265 6.27 -7.69 -12.06
C VAL A 265 7.51 -7.03 -12.67
N HIS A 266 7.50 -5.75 -13.00
CA HIS A 266 8.71 -5.03 -13.38
C HIS A 266 9.56 -4.67 -12.15
N MET A 267 8.90 -4.38 -11.03
CA MET A 267 9.50 -3.85 -9.81
C MET A 267 10.01 -4.94 -8.85
N GLY A 268 9.89 -6.22 -9.19
CA GLY A 268 10.39 -7.32 -8.35
C GLY A 268 9.31 -8.08 -7.58
N GLY A 269 8.02 -7.78 -7.80
CA GLY A 269 6.91 -8.50 -7.17
C GLY A 269 6.76 -7.96 -5.76
N ILE A 270 6.48 -6.67 -5.69
CA ILE A 270 6.47 -5.90 -4.45
C ILE A 270 5.05 -5.78 -3.87
N ASP A 271 4.09 -6.48 -4.49
CA ASP A 271 2.67 -6.48 -4.19
C ASP A 271 2.05 -5.08 -4.24
N MET A 272 2.50 -4.20 -5.15
CA MET A 272 2.09 -2.79 -5.17
C MET A 272 0.61 -2.57 -5.47
N ALA A 273 -0.08 -3.57 -6.03
CA ALA A 273 -1.49 -3.50 -6.39
C ALA A 273 -2.17 -4.87 -6.27
N ALA A 274 -1.73 -5.73 -5.34
CA ALA A 274 -2.42 -6.99 -5.07
C ALA A 274 -3.89 -6.70 -4.68
N PRO A 275 -4.89 -7.48 -5.10
CA PRO A 275 -4.82 -8.73 -5.88
C PRO A 275 -5.08 -8.52 -7.39
N ALA A 276 -4.54 -7.47 -8.04
CA ALA A 276 -4.93 -7.09 -9.41
C ALA A 276 -4.85 -8.22 -10.45
N ASP A 277 -3.85 -9.09 -10.36
CA ASP A 277 -3.66 -10.23 -11.26
C ASP A 277 -4.74 -11.30 -11.07
N ASP A 278 -5.07 -11.64 -9.82
CA ASP A 278 -6.17 -12.54 -9.46
C ASP A 278 -7.52 -12.00 -9.95
N VAL A 279 -7.76 -10.70 -9.80
CA VAL A 279 -8.99 -10.06 -10.30
C VAL A 279 -9.12 -10.23 -11.81
N ILE A 280 -8.03 -10.04 -12.56
CA ILE A 280 -8.04 -10.26 -14.03
C ILE A 280 -8.33 -11.73 -14.34
N ILE A 281 -7.65 -12.67 -13.68
CA ILE A 281 -7.79 -14.12 -13.94
C ILE A 281 -9.23 -14.58 -13.69
N ALA A 282 -9.84 -14.12 -12.60
CA ALA A 282 -11.19 -14.49 -12.21
C ALA A 282 -12.26 -13.87 -13.12
N ASN A 283 -12.07 -12.62 -13.54
CA ASN A 283 -13.15 -11.84 -14.18
C ASN A 283 -13.05 -11.70 -15.70
N ALA A 284 -11.88 -11.92 -16.31
CA ALA A 284 -11.73 -11.82 -17.76
C ALA A 284 -12.47 -12.95 -18.49
N THR A 285 -13.25 -12.59 -19.51
CA THR A 285 -13.81 -13.55 -20.47
C THR A 285 -12.73 -14.08 -21.40
N ASP A 286 -13.02 -15.17 -22.12
CA ASP A 286 -12.08 -15.73 -23.11
C ASP A 286 -11.75 -14.73 -24.24
N GLU A 287 -12.72 -13.95 -24.71
CA GLU A 287 -12.49 -12.91 -25.73
C GLU A 287 -11.61 -11.76 -25.18
N GLU A 288 -11.81 -11.38 -23.92
CA GLU A 288 -10.96 -10.37 -23.29
C GLU A 288 -9.56 -10.90 -23.02
N TRP A 289 -9.44 -12.20 -22.73
CA TRP A 289 -8.16 -12.83 -22.48
C TRP A 289 -7.24 -12.78 -23.71
N ASP A 290 -7.78 -12.91 -24.94
CA ASP A 290 -6.99 -12.87 -26.17
C ASP A 290 -6.08 -11.63 -26.25
N TRP A 291 -6.61 -10.46 -25.89
CA TRP A 291 -5.81 -9.23 -25.92
C TRP A 291 -4.94 -9.05 -24.67
N ILE A 292 -5.35 -9.57 -23.51
CA ILE A 292 -4.55 -9.59 -22.28
C ILE A 292 -3.29 -10.43 -22.52
N GLU A 293 -3.47 -11.65 -23.02
CA GLU A 293 -2.39 -12.57 -23.36
C GLU A 293 -1.46 -11.97 -24.41
N ALA A 294 -2.01 -11.35 -25.47
CA ALA A 294 -1.19 -10.67 -26.47
C ALA A 294 -0.37 -9.51 -25.89
N ARG A 295 -0.88 -8.80 -24.87
CA ARG A 295 -0.15 -7.73 -24.17
C ARG A 295 0.95 -8.31 -23.27
N VAL A 296 0.65 -9.35 -22.50
CA VAL A 296 1.62 -10.08 -21.65
C VAL A 296 2.78 -10.60 -22.48
N ARG A 297 2.51 -11.33 -23.56
CA ARG A 297 3.54 -11.88 -24.47
C ARG A 297 4.41 -10.79 -25.09
N ARG A 298 3.85 -9.61 -25.36
CA ARG A 298 4.61 -8.47 -25.91
C ARG A 298 5.60 -7.90 -24.91
N VAL A 299 5.25 -7.82 -23.63
CA VAL A 299 6.13 -7.24 -22.60
C VAL A 299 7.15 -8.26 -22.08
N MET A 300 6.79 -9.54 -22.05
CA MET A 300 7.69 -10.63 -21.63
C MET A 300 9.05 -10.60 -22.32
N GLY A 301 9.08 -10.31 -23.62
CA GLY A 301 10.33 -10.23 -24.39
C GLY A 301 11.32 -9.18 -23.88
N GLY A 302 10.85 -8.16 -23.16
CA GLY A 302 11.66 -7.09 -22.56
C GLY A 302 11.97 -7.28 -21.07
N MET A 303 11.44 -8.33 -20.42
CA MET A 303 11.56 -8.56 -18.97
C MET A 303 12.74 -9.47 -18.57
N ASN A 304 13.57 -9.89 -19.55
CA ASN A 304 14.76 -10.67 -19.29
C ASN A 304 15.98 -9.76 -19.09
N ASP A 305 16.59 -9.83 -17.90
CA ASP A 305 17.93 -9.31 -17.66
C ASP A 305 18.95 -10.46 -17.68
N ARG A 306 20.22 -10.15 -17.94
CA ARG A 306 21.34 -11.09 -17.93
C ARG A 306 21.42 -11.89 -16.63
N TYR A 307 20.95 -11.33 -15.52
CA TYR A 307 21.07 -11.92 -14.18
C TYR A 307 19.75 -12.42 -13.59
N SER A 308 18.61 -12.17 -14.24
CA SER A 308 17.30 -12.57 -13.72
C SER A 308 16.30 -12.83 -14.84
N SER A 309 15.70 -14.03 -14.79
CA SER A 309 14.52 -14.41 -15.59
C SER A 309 13.21 -14.16 -14.85
N TRP A 310 13.25 -13.62 -13.62
CA TRP A 310 12.09 -13.61 -12.73
C TRP A 310 10.84 -12.93 -13.33
N GLY A 311 10.98 -11.77 -13.98
CA GLY A 311 9.83 -11.08 -14.58
C GLY A 311 9.17 -11.88 -15.70
N HIS A 312 9.98 -12.55 -16.53
CA HIS A 312 9.50 -13.50 -17.54
C HIS A 312 8.79 -14.68 -16.88
N GLU A 313 9.38 -15.26 -15.84
CA GLU A 313 8.80 -16.40 -15.12
C GLU A 313 7.46 -16.06 -14.47
N ALA A 314 7.36 -14.88 -13.85
CA ALA A 314 6.14 -14.38 -13.25
C ALA A 314 5.02 -14.21 -14.29
N MET A 315 5.33 -13.69 -15.48
CA MET A 315 4.36 -13.59 -16.58
C MET A 315 3.92 -14.96 -17.11
N ILE A 316 4.82 -15.94 -17.21
CA ILE A 316 4.46 -17.32 -17.57
C ILE A 316 3.54 -17.93 -16.50
N ASN A 317 3.83 -17.71 -15.22
CA ASN A 317 2.99 -18.19 -14.13
C ASN A 317 1.61 -17.52 -14.14
N PHE A 318 1.52 -16.24 -14.48
CA PHE A 318 0.25 -15.53 -14.67
C PHE A 318 -0.61 -16.18 -15.77
N LEU A 319 -0.02 -16.49 -16.92
CA LEU A 319 -0.70 -17.20 -18.00
C LEU A 319 -1.13 -18.62 -17.58
N ALA A 320 -0.25 -19.35 -16.88
CA ALA A 320 -0.54 -20.69 -16.37
C ALA A 320 -1.72 -20.68 -15.37
N ARG A 321 -1.73 -19.75 -14.41
CA ARG A 321 -2.84 -19.61 -13.44
C ARG A 321 -4.18 -19.35 -14.11
N ARG A 322 -4.20 -18.58 -15.22
CA ARG A 322 -5.43 -18.47 -16.01
C ARG A 322 -5.85 -19.81 -16.61
N MET A 323 -4.92 -20.55 -17.22
CA MET A 323 -5.23 -21.85 -17.82
C MET A 323 -5.81 -22.81 -16.77
N GLU A 324 -5.23 -22.84 -15.57
CA GLU A 324 -5.76 -23.61 -14.43
C GLU A 324 -7.17 -23.15 -14.05
N ALA A 325 -7.38 -21.84 -13.91
CA ALA A 325 -8.68 -21.25 -13.54
C ALA A 325 -9.81 -21.59 -14.54
N VAL A 326 -9.51 -21.81 -15.82
CA VAL A 326 -10.49 -22.22 -16.84
C VAL A 326 -10.48 -23.71 -17.16
N GLY A 327 -9.80 -24.54 -16.36
CA GLY A 327 -9.77 -25.99 -16.53
C GLY A 327 -8.99 -26.47 -17.75
N ARG A 328 -7.98 -25.71 -18.20
CA ARG A 328 -7.03 -26.05 -19.28
C ARG A 328 -5.66 -26.46 -18.72
N GLU A 329 -5.64 -27.13 -17.58
CA GLU A 329 -4.43 -27.56 -16.86
C GLU A 329 -3.49 -28.41 -17.73
N ASP A 330 -4.06 -29.26 -18.61
CA ASP A 330 -3.28 -30.13 -19.51
C ASP A 330 -2.30 -29.38 -20.42
N GLY A 331 -2.58 -28.11 -20.73
CA GLY A 331 -1.71 -27.29 -21.58
C GLY A 331 -0.65 -26.48 -20.82
N VAL A 332 -0.65 -26.47 -19.48
CA VAL A 332 0.28 -25.66 -18.68
C VAL A 332 1.71 -26.16 -18.86
N ASP A 333 1.92 -27.47 -18.89
CA ASP A 333 3.22 -28.07 -19.16
C ASP A 333 3.76 -27.63 -20.53
N ASP A 334 2.91 -27.63 -21.57
CA ASP A 334 3.31 -27.20 -22.91
C ASP A 334 3.65 -25.71 -22.97
N LEU A 335 2.90 -24.85 -22.27
CA LEU A 335 3.23 -23.43 -22.14
C LEU A 335 4.62 -23.24 -21.54
N VAL A 336 4.89 -23.89 -20.39
CA VAL A 336 6.18 -23.78 -19.70
C VAL A 336 7.31 -24.36 -20.55
N LEU A 337 7.11 -25.52 -21.20
CA LEU A 337 8.14 -26.16 -22.03
C LEU A 337 8.51 -25.34 -23.26
N ASN A 338 7.53 -24.68 -23.90
CA ASN A 338 7.77 -23.91 -25.11
C ASN A 338 8.24 -22.49 -24.84
N GLU A 339 7.75 -21.87 -23.76
CA GLU A 339 7.88 -20.43 -23.55
C GLU A 339 8.47 -20.04 -22.20
N GLY A 340 8.56 -20.97 -21.26
CA GLY A 340 9.15 -20.75 -19.94
C GLY A 340 10.65 -20.46 -19.99
N SER A 341 11.16 -19.88 -18.90
CA SER A 341 12.60 -19.68 -18.73
C SER A 341 13.35 -21.03 -18.72
N PRO A 342 14.67 -21.06 -18.95
CA PRO A 342 15.45 -22.28 -18.71
C PRO A 342 15.25 -22.87 -17.31
N GLN A 343 15.08 -22.01 -16.30
CA GLN A 343 14.79 -22.44 -14.94
C GLN A 343 13.43 -23.14 -14.83
N GLN A 344 12.34 -22.49 -15.25
CA GLN A 344 11.01 -23.12 -15.20
C GLN A 344 10.96 -24.46 -15.94
N ARG A 345 11.57 -24.53 -17.14
CA ARG A 345 11.61 -25.75 -17.94
C ARG A 345 12.37 -26.89 -17.26
N ALA A 346 13.55 -26.60 -16.70
CA ALA A 346 14.34 -27.63 -16.01
C ALA A 346 13.61 -28.17 -14.77
N PHE A 347 13.02 -27.29 -13.95
CA PHE A 347 12.29 -27.70 -12.76
C PHE A 347 11.02 -28.49 -13.11
N LEU A 348 10.26 -28.07 -14.11
CA LEU A 348 9.10 -28.84 -14.59
C LEU A 348 9.52 -30.23 -15.08
N LEU A 349 10.54 -30.33 -15.93
CA LEU A 349 11.03 -31.61 -16.44
C LEU A 349 11.48 -32.54 -15.30
N ALA A 350 12.14 -32.00 -14.28
CA ALA A 350 12.52 -32.75 -13.09
C ALA A 350 11.28 -33.27 -12.32
N GLN A 351 10.26 -32.43 -12.12
CA GLN A 351 9.01 -32.84 -11.48
C GLN A 351 8.26 -33.93 -12.26
N ARG A 352 8.34 -33.91 -13.60
CA ARG A 352 7.75 -34.91 -14.50
C ARG A 352 8.62 -36.16 -14.69
N GLY A 353 9.74 -36.28 -13.98
CA GLY A 353 10.63 -37.44 -14.04
C GLY A 353 11.54 -37.50 -15.29
N ARG A 354 11.59 -36.43 -16.09
CA ARG A 354 12.44 -36.30 -17.29
C ARG A 354 13.81 -35.74 -16.92
N PHE A 355 14.53 -36.46 -16.05
CA PHE A 355 15.75 -35.97 -15.39
C PHE A 355 16.90 -35.62 -16.35
N ASP A 356 17.13 -36.42 -17.40
CA ASP A 356 18.24 -36.19 -18.34
C ASP A 356 18.09 -34.88 -19.11
N GLU A 357 16.87 -34.57 -19.53
CA GLU A 357 16.55 -33.32 -20.22
C GLU A 357 16.65 -32.13 -19.26
N ALA A 358 16.13 -32.29 -18.04
CA ALA A 358 16.23 -31.27 -16.98
C ALA A 358 17.69 -30.92 -16.67
N VAL A 359 18.55 -31.92 -16.47
CA VAL A 359 19.99 -31.75 -16.19
C VAL A 359 20.71 -31.12 -17.37
N THR A 360 20.30 -31.43 -18.60
CA THR A 360 20.88 -30.83 -19.81
C THR A 360 20.66 -29.32 -19.84
N ILE A 361 19.42 -28.86 -19.59
CA ILE A 361 19.10 -27.44 -19.51
C ILE A 361 19.88 -26.79 -18.37
N ALA A 362 19.88 -27.40 -17.18
CA ALA A 362 20.56 -26.87 -16.01
C ALA A 362 22.07 -26.70 -16.21
N ARG A 363 22.73 -27.64 -16.91
CA ARG A 363 24.16 -27.53 -17.24
C ARG A 363 24.48 -26.39 -18.21
N GLN A 364 23.55 -26.04 -19.09
CA GLN A 364 23.75 -24.97 -20.06
C GLN A 364 23.52 -23.59 -19.43
N HIS A 365 22.59 -23.49 -18.47
CA HIS A 365 22.07 -22.20 -18.03
C HIS A 365 22.39 -21.82 -16.57
N PHE A 366 22.70 -22.77 -15.69
CA PHE A 366 22.80 -22.46 -14.24
C PHE A 366 24.24 -22.30 -13.72
N VAL A 367 25.27 -22.57 -14.54
CA VAL A 367 26.67 -22.67 -14.10
C VAL A 367 27.15 -21.46 -13.28
N GLU A 368 26.76 -20.26 -13.71
CA GLU A 368 27.13 -18.98 -13.10
C GLU A 368 26.18 -18.54 -11.97
N LEU A 369 25.20 -19.37 -11.59
CA LEU A 369 24.16 -19.08 -10.60
C LEU A 369 24.24 -20.09 -9.43
N PRO A 370 25.16 -19.89 -8.46
CA PRO A 370 25.40 -20.85 -7.38
C PRO A 370 24.15 -21.25 -6.58
N GLY A 371 23.28 -20.27 -6.30
CA GLY A 371 22.02 -20.53 -5.58
C GLY A 371 21.09 -21.44 -6.38
N LEU A 372 20.97 -21.20 -7.69
CA LEU A 372 20.11 -21.99 -8.57
C LEU A 372 20.63 -23.41 -8.78
N VAL A 373 21.95 -23.58 -8.88
CA VAL A 373 22.60 -24.90 -8.94
C VAL A 373 22.20 -25.75 -7.73
N GLN A 374 22.29 -25.18 -6.53
CA GLN A 374 21.93 -25.88 -5.30
C GLN A 374 20.43 -26.22 -5.26
N GLN A 375 19.58 -25.23 -5.53
CA GLN A 375 18.12 -25.42 -5.56
C GLN A 375 17.68 -26.50 -6.55
N PHE A 376 18.30 -26.56 -7.73
CA PHE A 376 17.98 -27.57 -8.73
C PHE A 376 18.45 -28.97 -8.32
N ALA A 377 19.62 -29.09 -7.68
CA ALA A 377 20.08 -30.36 -7.13
C ALA A 377 19.14 -30.87 -6.02
N ASP A 378 18.68 -29.99 -5.13
CA ASP A 378 17.71 -30.32 -4.10
C ASP A 378 16.37 -30.77 -4.71
N ALA A 379 15.93 -30.12 -5.81
CA ALA A 379 14.74 -30.53 -6.54
C ALA A 379 14.86 -31.93 -7.17
N LEU A 380 16.03 -32.28 -7.72
CA LEU A 380 16.29 -33.63 -8.24
C LEU A 380 16.23 -34.69 -7.12
N VAL A 381 16.82 -34.39 -5.94
CA VAL A 381 16.75 -35.26 -4.77
C VAL A 381 15.30 -35.45 -4.31
N ALA A 382 14.53 -34.36 -4.22
CA ALA A 382 13.12 -34.40 -3.84
C ALA A 382 12.27 -35.23 -4.83
N ALA A 383 12.62 -35.21 -6.11
CA ALA A 383 11.99 -36.03 -7.15
C ALA A 383 12.51 -37.49 -7.20
N GLY A 384 13.42 -37.88 -6.28
CA GLY A 384 13.97 -39.24 -6.18
C GLY A 384 15.17 -39.53 -7.09
N ALA A 385 15.69 -38.54 -7.80
CA ALA A 385 16.80 -38.67 -8.76
C ALA A 385 18.16 -38.42 -8.10
N ASN A 386 18.48 -39.14 -7.02
CA ASN A 386 19.69 -38.94 -6.22
C ASN A 386 20.99 -39.06 -7.04
N GLU A 387 21.09 -40.07 -7.91
CA GLU A 387 22.26 -40.27 -8.77
C GLU A 387 22.43 -39.13 -9.79
N ALA A 388 21.33 -38.63 -10.35
CA ALA A 388 21.36 -37.50 -11.27
C ALA A 388 21.75 -36.19 -10.56
N ALA A 389 21.28 -35.99 -9.33
CA ALA A 389 21.65 -34.85 -8.49
C ALA A 389 23.15 -34.86 -8.15
N GLU A 390 23.69 -36.01 -7.75
CA GLU A 390 25.13 -36.18 -7.48
C GLU A 390 25.96 -35.92 -8.73
N ALA A 391 25.62 -36.56 -9.85
CA ALA A 391 26.33 -36.38 -11.12
C ALA A 391 26.26 -34.93 -11.64
N TYR A 392 25.14 -34.24 -11.43
CA TYR A 392 24.99 -32.83 -11.72
C TYR A 392 25.94 -31.99 -10.86
N MET A 393 25.91 -32.15 -9.54
CA MET A 393 26.76 -31.39 -8.61
C MET A 393 28.26 -31.60 -8.85
N VAL A 394 28.70 -32.84 -9.07
CA VAL A 394 30.10 -33.14 -9.42
C VAL A 394 30.50 -32.43 -10.70
N SER A 395 29.64 -32.44 -11.73
CA SER A 395 29.94 -31.74 -12.99
C SER A 395 30.11 -30.23 -12.82
N GLN A 396 29.42 -29.61 -11.86
CA GLN A 396 29.58 -28.17 -11.57
C GLN A 396 30.93 -27.88 -10.87
N LEU A 397 31.42 -28.78 -10.02
CA LEU A 397 32.73 -28.66 -9.37
C LEU A 397 33.88 -28.76 -10.39
N ASP A 398 33.78 -29.68 -11.33
CA ASP A 398 34.78 -29.83 -12.41
C ASP A 398 34.82 -28.62 -13.34
N THR A 399 33.66 -28.02 -13.60
CA THR A 399 33.54 -26.82 -14.44
C THR A 399 34.07 -25.58 -13.72
N ARG A 400 33.80 -25.44 -12.40
CA ARG A 400 34.35 -24.37 -11.57
C ARG A 400 35.84 -24.48 -11.35
N SER A 401 36.39 -25.68 -11.15
CA SER A 401 37.85 -25.85 -11.02
C SER A 401 38.60 -25.38 -12.27
N ARG A 402 37.96 -25.43 -13.45
CA ARG A 402 38.49 -24.87 -14.70
C ARG A 402 38.31 -23.36 -14.84
N SER A 403 37.28 -22.75 -14.25
CA SER A 403 37.09 -21.29 -14.30
C SER A 403 37.85 -20.52 -13.22
N THR A 404 38.15 -21.13 -12.07
CA THR A 404 38.95 -20.49 -11.00
C THR A 404 40.48 -20.61 -11.14
N CYS A 405 41.00 -21.19 -12.23
CA CYS A 405 42.44 -21.17 -12.48
C CYS A 405 42.95 -19.90 -13.18
N LEU A 406 42.09 -18.93 -13.51
CA LEU A 406 42.52 -17.60 -13.99
C LEU A 406 41.61 -16.51 -13.41
N LYS A 407 42.15 -15.80 -12.41
CA LYS A 407 41.65 -14.59 -11.73
C LYS A 407 40.86 -14.82 -10.42
N TRP A 408 41.61 -15.12 -9.37
CA TRP A 408 41.69 -14.27 -8.17
C TRP A 408 43.15 -14.03 -7.85
#